data_AF-A0A519VK60-F1
#
_entry.id   AF-A0A519VK60-F1
#
_cell.length_a   1.000
_cell.length_b   1.000
_cell.length_c   1.000
_cell.angle_alpha   90.00
_cell.angle_beta   90.00
_cell.angle_gamma   90.00
#
_symmetry.space_group_name_H-M   'P 1'
#
loop_
_entity.id
_entity.type
_entity.pdbx_description
1 polymer ?
#
loop_
_entity_poly.entity_id
_entity_poly.type
_entity_poly.pdbx_seq_one_letter_code
_entity_poly.pdbx_strand_id
1 'polypeptide(L)'
;MIKKLFLLVLIALSALKMSAQDTSAYEIQRAKVNALLAQRSAKFGQYDASLNARTGIFGFQTKRDIKNSNEILRQIALNDNDIFKELKVLLDYKDLQVEQVITTVNTTSESILNYRKTIKGLQDQSRTLNDNLAKAESASRIAHIFMFIFLIGCIALTYVLYQKIKLLKRYEKTSI
;
A
#
# COMPACT_ATOMS: atom_id res chain seq x y z
N MET A 1 -1.63 10.94 34.03
CA MET A 1 -1.81 9.59 33.43
C MET A 1 -3.24 9.37 32.93
N ILE A 2 -4.28 9.82 33.65
CA ILE A 2 -5.70 9.75 33.22
C ILE A 2 -5.98 10.24 31.78
N LYS A 3 -5.38 11.36 31.34
CA LYS A 3 -5.62 11.91 29.98
C LYS A 3 -5.08 11.02 28.85
N LYS A 4 -3.98 10.30 29.09
CA LYS A 4 -3.39 9.37 28.11
C LYS A 4 -4.22 8.08 28.02
N LEU A 5 -4.79 7.64 29.14
CA LEU A 5 -5.71 6.50 29.19
C LEU A 5 -7.03 6.81 28.45
N PHE A 6 -7.57 8.01 28.64
CA PHE A 6 -8.78 8.46 27.94
C PHE A 6 -8.59 8.53 26.42
N LEU A 7 -7.45 9.04 25.96
CA LEU A 7 -7.12 9.06 24.52
C LEU A 7 -7.01 7.64 23.93
N LEU A 8 -6.40 6.72 24.68
CA LEU A 8 -6.25 5.32 24.25
C LEU A 8 -7.60 4.59 24.16
N VAL A 9 -8.51 4.88 25.10
CA VAL A 9 -9.90 4.37 25.05
C VAL A 9 -10.69 4.96 23.89
N LEU A 10 -10.50 6.25 23.58
CA LEU A 10 -11.16 6.89 22.43
C LEU A 10 -10.70 6.29 21.08
N ILE A 11 -9.41 5.98 20.97
CA ILE A 11 -8.81 5.33 19.79
C ILE A 11 -9.28 3.87 19.69
N ALA A 12 -9.42 3.16 20.81
CA ALA A 12 -9.95 1.81 20.83
C ALA A 12 -11.44 1.76 20.41
N LEU A 13 -12.25 2.76 20.82
CA LEU A 13 -13.66 2.84 20.41
C LEU A 13 -13.83 3.17 18.92
N SER A 14 -12.94 3.95 18.31
CA SER A 14 -13.00 4.23 16.87
C SER A 14 -12.52 3.05 16.01
N ALA A 15 -11.60 2.22 16.51
CA ALA A 15 -11.12 1.02 15.82
C ALA A 15 -12.19 -0.08 15.69
N LEU A 16 -13.21 -0.10 16.56
CA LEU A 16 -14.29 -1.11 16.53
C LEU A 16 -15.30 -0.91 15.38
N LYS A 17 -15.30 0.24 14.68
CA LYS A 17 -16.30 0.56 13.65
C LYS A 17 -15.88 0.25 12.21
N MET A 18 -14.69 -0.29 11.97
CA MET A 18 -14.06 -0.26 10.64
C MET A 18 -13.94 -1.61 9.91
N SER A 19 -14.73 -2.64 10.28
CA SER A 19 -14.53 -4.01 9.75
C SER A 19 -15.73 -4.70 9.09
N ALA A 20 -16.87 -4.04 8.88
CA ALA A 20 -18.10 -4.76 8.51
C ALA A 20 -18.80 -4.33 7.21
N GLN A 21 -18.36 -3.27 6.53
CA GLN A 21 -19.25 -2.59 5.56
C GLN A 21 -19.23 -3.18 4.15
N ASP A 22 -18.11 -3.75 3.68
CA ASP A 22 -18.00 -4.18 2.28
C ASP A 22 -18.34 -5.66 2.08
N THR A 23 -18.11 -6.53 3.08
CA THR A 23 -18.47 -7.96 3.00
C THR A 23 -19.97 -8.21 3.13
N SER A 24 -20.75 -7.29 3.73
CA SER A 24 -22.17 -7.53 3.99
C SER A 24 -23.02 -7.55 2.72
N ALA A 25 -22.77 -6.65 1.76
CA ALA A 25 -23.62 -6.52 0.58
C ALA A 25 -23.51 -7.75 -0.36
N TYR A 26 -22.29 -8.23 -0.60
CA TYR A 26 -22.04 -9.44 -1.38
C TYR A 26 -22.68 -10.69 -0.75
N GLU A 27 -22.53 -10.88 0.56
CA GLU A 27 -23.12 -12.03 1.24
C GLU A 27 -24.66 -11.97 1.29
N ILE A 28 -25.24 -10.78 1.46
CA ILE A 28 -26.70 -10.58 1.37
C ILE A 28 -27.19 -10.97 -0.03
N GLN A 29 -26.50 -10.51 -1.08
CA GLN A 29 -26.84 -10.82 -2.46
C GLN A 29 -26.73 -12.32 -2.76
N ARG A 30 -25.67 -12.97 -2.26
CA ARG A 30 -25.47 -14.42 -2.38
C ARG A 30 -26.56 -15.21 -1.66
N ALA A 31 -26.96 -14.78 -0.47
CA ALA A 31 -28.06 -15.40 0.27
C ALA A 31 -29.39 -15.30 -0.51
N LYS A 32 -29.65 -14.16 -1.16
CA LYS A 32 -30.83 -13.95 -2.02
C LYS A 32 -30.84 -14.89 -3.22
N VAL A 33 -29.70 -15.06 -3.91
CA VAL A 33 -29.56 -16.04 -5.01
C VAL A 33 -29.84 -17.46 -4.52
N ASN A 34 -29.28 -17.84 -3.36
CA ASN A 34 -29.51 -19.17 -2.79
C ASN A 34 -30.98 -19.40 -2.42
N ALA A 35 -31.68 -18.38 -1.92
CA ALA A 35 -33.11 -18.47 -1.64
C ALA A 35 -33.92 -18.69 -2.93
N LEU A 36 -33.58 -17.99 -4.01
CA LEU A 36 -34.23 -18.20 -5.31
C LEU A 36 -33.94 -19.61 -5.87
N LEU A 37 -32.70 -20.10 -5.75
CA LEU A 37 -32.34 -21.46 -6.16
C LEU A 37 -33.11 -22.53 -5.36
N ALA A 38 -33.30 -22.33 -4.06
CA ALA A 38 -34.13 -23.20 -3.24
C ALA A 38 -35.60 -23.17 -3.69
N GLN A 39 -36.14 -22.00 -4.01
CA GLN A 39 -37.48 -21.85 -4.57
C GLN A 39 -37.62 -22.57 -5.91
N ARG A 40 -36.62 -22.46 -6.80
CA ARG A 40 -36.56 -23.18 -8.07
C ARG A 40 -36.63 -24.68 -7.85
N SER A 41 -35.81 -25.20 -6.93
CA SER A 41 -35.75 -26.63 -6.62
C SER A 41 -37.12 -27.14 -6.12
N ALA A 42 -37.76 -26.41 -5.23
CA ALA A 42 -39.10 -26.75 -4.74
C ALA A 42 -40.15 -26.76 -5.86
N LYS A 43 -40.16 -25.74 -6.73
CA LYS A 43 -41.08 -25.69 -7.89
C LYS A 43 -40.80 -26.82 -8.89
N PHE A 44 -39.54 -27.18 -9.08
CA PHE A 44 -39.17 -28.29 -9.96
C PHE A 44 -39.68 -29.64 -9.41
N GLY A 45 -39.61 -29.85 -8.09
CA GLY A 45 -40.23 -31.01 -7.45
C GLY A 45 -41.75 -31.06 -7.63
N GLN A 46 -42.43 -29.91 -7.53
CA GLN A 46 -43.87 -29.81 -7.81
C GLN A 46 -44.20 -30.10 -9.28
N TYR A 47 -43.35 -29.64 -10.21
CA TYR A 47 -43.50 -29.90 -11.62
C TYR A 47 -43.41 -31.40 -11.91
N ASP A 48 -42.40 -32.08 -11.35
CA ASP A 48 -42.22 -33.53 -11.51
C ASP A 48 -43.41 -34.33 -10.95
N ALA A 49 -43.91 -33.94 -9.77
CA ALA A 49 -45.14 -34.53 -9.22
C ALA A 49 -46.36 -34.29 -10.13
N SER A 50 -46.46 -33.10 -10.74
CA SER A 50 -47.57 -32.73 -11.63
C SER A 50 -47.55 -33.48 -12.96
N LEU A 51 -46.38 -33.86 -13.47
CA LEU A 51 -46.24 -34.66 -14.69
C LEU A 51 -46.83 -36.06 -14.50
N ASN A 52 -46.74 -36.61 -13.29
CA ASN A 52 -47.27 -37.93 -12.96
C ASN A 52 -48.76 -37.91 -12.60
N ALA A 53 -49.39 -36.74 -12.47
CA ALA A 53 -50.80 -36.63 -12.15
C ALA A 53 -51.69 -37.07 -13.33
N ARG A 54 -52.50 -38.11 -13.10
CA ARG A 54 -53.45 -38.64 -14.09
C ARG A 54 -54.84 -38.71 -13.47
N THR A 55 -55.59 -37.62 -13.57
CA THR A 55 -56.91 -37.51 -12.91
C THR A 55 -58.09 -37.88 -13.82
N GLY A 56 -57.82 -38.34 -15.04
CA GLY A 56 -58.85 -38.77 -15.97
C GLY A 56 -59.48 -40.10 -15.58
N ILE A 57 -60.73 -40.30 -16.01
CA ILE A 57 -61.58 -41.46 -15.67
C ILE A 57 -60.93 -42.82 -16.01
N PHE A 58 -59.96 -42.85 -16.93
CA PHE A 58 -59.23 -44.05 -17.35
C PHE A 58 -57.73 -44.00 -17.05
N GLY A 59 -57.31 -43.18 -16.08
CA GLY A 59 -55.89 -42.98 -15.80
C GLY A 59 -55.15 -42.24 -16.92
N PHE A 60 -55.87 -41.47 -17.75
CA PHE A 60 -55.29 -40.54 -18.71
C PHE A 60 -55.04 -39.17 -18.07
N GLN A 61 -54.05 -38.45 -18.58
CA GLN A 61 -53.85 -37.05 -18.24
C GLN A 61 -55.01 -36.22 -18.80
N THR A 62 -55.56 -35.34 -17.95
CA THR A 62 -56.59 -34.40 -18.39
C THR A 62 -55.94 -33.10 -18.87
N LYS A 63 -56.70 -32.30 -19.65
CA LYS A 63 -56.29 -30.94 -20.03
C LYS A 63 -55.97 -30.06 -18.81
N ARG A 64 -56.66 -30.29 -17.69
CA ARG A 64 -56.42 -29.58 -16.42
C ARG A 64 -55.05 -29.94 -15.82
N ASP A 65 -54.68 -31.22 -15.84
CA ASP A 65 -53.38 -31.69 -15.36
C ASP A 65 -52.24 -31.10 -16.21
N ILE A 66 -52.41 -31.09 -17.54
CA ILE A 66 -51.45 -30.49 -18.49
C ILE A 66 -51.34 -28.96 -18.28
N LYS A 67 -52.46 -28.26 -18.05
CA LYS A 67 -52.44 -26.81 -17.77
C LYS A 67 -51.70 -26.50 -16.46
N ASN A 68 -51.92 -27.32 -15.43
CA ASN A 68 -51.24 -27.15 -14.14
C ASN A 68 -49.72 -27.32 -14.28
N SER A 69 -49.27 -28.40 -14.92
CA SER A 69 -47.82 -28.62 -15.15
C SER A 69 -47.18 -27.49 -15.96
N ASN A 70 -47.85 -26.98 -17.01
CA ASN A 70 -47.37 -25.84 -17.79
C ASN A 70 -47.30 -24.54 -16.98
N GLU A 71 -48.26 -24.30 -16.08
CA GLU A 71 -48.21 -23.13 -15.20
C GLU A 71 -47.03 -23.23 -14.23
N ILE A 72 -46.76 -24.41 -13.66
CA ILE A 72 -45.57 -24.61 -12.82
C ILE A 72 -44.28 -24.39 -13.64
N LEU A 73 -44.22 -24.89 -14.88
CA LEU A 73 -43.08 -24.65 -15.79
C LEU A 73 -42.87 -23.15 -16.04
N ARG A 74 -43.95 -22.40 -16.30
CA ARG A 74 -43.90 -20.93 -16.46
C ARG A 74 -43.34 -20.25 -15.21
N GLN A 75 -43.76 -20.70 -14.03
CA GLN A 75 -43.29 -20.19 -12.75
C GLN A 75 -41.82 -20.50 -12.48
N ILE A 76 -41.31 -21.64 -12.97
CA ILE A 76 -39.88 -21.98 -12.95
C ILE A 76 -39.13 -21.03 -13.88
N ALA A 77 -39.58 -20.84 -15.11
CA ALA A 77 -38.92 -19.95 -16.08
C ALA A 77 -38.83 -18.49 -15.59
N LEU A 78 -39.89 -17.99 -14.93
CA LEU A 78 -39.85 -16.66 -14.30
C LEU A 78 -38.83 -16.58 -13.17
N ASN A 79 -38.76 -17.62 -12.33
CA ASN A 79 -37.78 -17.69 -11.25
C ASN A 79 -36.34 -17.77 -11.80
N ASP A 80 -36.13 -18.50 -12.89
CA ASP A 80 -34.83 -18.58 -13.58
C ASP A 80 -34.40 -17.20 -14.09
N ASN A 81 -35.31 -16.42 -14.65
CA ASN A 81 -35.02 -15.03 -15.04
C ASN A 81 -34.60 -14.15 -13.87
N ASP A 82 -35.25 -14.31 -12.71
CA ASP A 82 -34.86 -13.56 -11.51
C ASP A 82 -33.51 -14.04 -10.97
N ILE A 83 -33.23 -15.35 -10.96
CA ILE A 83 -31.92 -15.91 -10.63
C ILE A 83 -30.83 -15.30 -11.52
N PHE A 84 -31.05 -15.21 -12.84
CA PHE A 84 -30.08 -14.63 -13.76
C PHE A 84 -29.80 -13.15 -13.49
N LYS A 85 -30.83 -12.36 -13.17
CA LYS A 85 -30.64 -10.95 -12.79
C LYS A 85 -29.79 -10.82 -11.53
N GLU A 86 -30.12 -11.58 -10.49
CA GLU A 86 -29.41 -11.50 -9.21
C GLU A 86 -27.98 -12.06 -9.30
N LEU A 87 -27.75 -13.07 -10.13
CA LEU A 87 -26.40 -13.59 -10.43
C LEU A 87 -25.54 -12.57 -11.18
N LYS A 88 -26.12 -11.82 -12.12
CA LYS A 88 -25.40 -10.75 -12.81
C LYS A 88 -24.94 -9.68 -11.83
N VAL A 89 -25.83 -9.24 -10.94
CA VAL A 89 -25.47 -8.29 -9.87
C VAL A 89 -24.35 -8.85 -8.98
N LEU A 90 -24.42 -10.14 -8.63
CA LEU A 90 -23.37 -10.79 -7.83
C LEU A 90 -22.02 -10.84 -8.56
N LEU A 91 -22.02 -11.03 -9.89
CA LEU A 91 -20.83 -10.99 -10.73
C LEU A 91 -20.23 -9.58 -10.76
N ASP A 92 -21.06 -8.56 -10.98
CA ASP A 92 -20.64 -7.16 -11.01
C ASP A 92 -19.95 -6.76 -9.68
N TYR A 93 -20.50 -7.20 -8.53
CA TYR A 93 -19.85 -7.00 -7.24
C TYR A 93 -18.49 -7.66 -7.11
N LYS A 94 -18.29 -8.83 -7.72
CA LYS A 94 -17.02 -9.54 -7.71
C LYS A 94 -15.99 -8.84 -8.60
N ASP A 95 -16.42 -8.37 -9.76
CA ASP A 95 -15.55 -7.64 -10.69
C ASP A 95 -15.07 -6.32 -10.08
N LEU A 96 -15.96 -5.58 -9.39
CA LEU A 96 -15.59 -4.38 -8.64
C LEU A 96 -14.55 -4.66 -7.54
N GLN A 97 -14.69 -5.76 -6.80
CA GLN A 97 -13.71 -6.16 -5.79
C GLN A 97 -12.34 -6.48 -6.43
N VAL A 98 -12.33 -7.18 -7.57
CA VAL A 98 -11.10 -7.49 -8.29
C VAL A 98 -10.42 -6.22 -8.79
N GLU A 99 -11.17 -5.28 -9.36
CA GLU A 99 -10.65 -4.00 -9.83
C GLU A 99 -10.04 -3.17 -8.68
N GLN A 100 -10.69 -3.13 -7.53
CA GLN A 100 -10.16 -2.46 -6.33
C GLN A 100 -8.84 -3.07 -5.86
N VAL A 101 -8.73 -4.41 -5.85
CA VAL A 101 -7.49 -5.10 -5.48
C VAL A 101 -6.38 -4.77 -6.47
N ILE A 102 -6.64 -4.84 -7.78
CA ILE A 102 -5.66 -4.51 -8.82
C ILE A 102 -5.20 -3.06 -8.68
N THR A 103 -6.13 -2.12 -8.50
CA THR A 103 -5.83 -0.69 -8.34
C THR A 103 -5.00 -0.43 -7.09
N THR A 104 -5.32 -1.09 -5.98
CA THR A 104 -4.56 -0.98 -4.73
C THR A 104 -3.14 -1.50 -4.88
N VAL A 105 -2.96 -2.63 -5.57
CA VAL A 105 -1.63 -3.19 -5.87
C VAL A 105 -0.82 -2.26 -6.77
N ASN A 106 -1.43 -1.70 -7.80
CA ASN A 106 -0.76 -0.79 -8.74
C ASN A 106 -0.31 0.52 -8.05
N THR A 107 -1.22 1.16 -7.30
CA THR A 107 -0.92 2.40 -6.55
C THR A 107 0.13 2.18 -5.46
N THR A 108 0.09 1.04 -4.76
CA THR A 108 1.11 0.66 -3.78
C THR A 108 2.47 0.44 -4.45
N SER A 109 2.49 -0.24 -5.59
CA SER A 109 3.73 -0.48 -6.35
C SER A 109 4.34 0.83 -6.85
N GLU A 110 3.53 1.74 -7.38
CA GLU A 110 3.97 3.08 -7.78
C GLU A 110 4.54 3.87 -6.59
N SER A 111 3.86 3.83 -5.44
CA SER A 111 4.33 4.46 -4.20
C SER A 111 5.68 3.90 -3.76
N ILE A 112 5.86 2.57 -3.79
CA ILE A 112 7.12 1.90 -3.47
C ILE A 112 8.24 2.32 -4.43
N LEU A 113 7.96 2.42 -5.73
CA LEU A 113 8.94 2.90 -6.72
C LEU A 113 9.35 4.34 -6.46
N ASN A 114 8.39 5.22 -6.14
CA ASN A 114 8.65 6.60 -5.78
C ASN A 114 9.50 6.71 -4.51
N TYR A 115 9.17 5.96 -3.46
CA TYR A 115 9.99 5.90 -2.24
C TYR A 115 11.39 5.39 -2.51
N ARG A 116 11.54 4.35 -3.33
CA ARG A 116 12.87 3.85 -3.74
C ARG A 116 13.68 4.92 -4.45
N LYS A 117 13.07 5.72 -5.33
CA LYS A 117 13.72 6.85 -6.01
C LYS A 117 14.17 7.92 -5.02
N THR A 118 13.31 8.30 -4.07
CA THR A 118 13.64 9.27 -3.02
C THR A 118 14.78 8.78 -2.13
N ILE A 119 14.73 7.51 -1.68
CA ILE A 119 15.78 6.91 -0.86
C ILE A 119 17.13 6.93 -1.60
N LYS A 120 17.15 6.57 -2.90
CA LYS A 120 18.37 6.66 -3.72
C LYS A 120 18.89 8.09 -3.80
N GLY A 121 18.01 9.06 -4.06
CA GLY A 121 18.39 10.48 -4.08
C GLY A 121 19.02 10.95 -2.76
N LEU A 122 18.44 10.55 -1.62
CA LEU A 122 18.99 10.85 -0.30
C LEU A 122 20.34 10.16 -0.05
N GLN A 123 20.51 8.92 -0.52
CA GLN A 123 21.78 8.20 -0.42
C GLN A 123 22.87 8.87 -1.26
N ASP A 124 22.55 9.30 -2.48
CA ASP A 124 23.49 10.00 -3.35
C ASP A 124 23.84 11.38 -2.81
N GLN A 125 22.87 12.11 -2.25
CA GLN A 125 23.14 13.36 -1.52
C GLN A 125 24.04 13.12 -0.31
N SER A 126 23.79 12.08 0.49
CA SER A 126 24.63 11.75 1.64
C SER A 126 26.07 11.41 1.20
N ARG A 127 26.24 10.63 0.13
CA ARG A 127 27.56 10.31 -0.45
C ARG A 127 28.28 11.57 -0.90
N THR A 128 27.62 12.42 -1.68
CA THR A 128 28.23 13.67 -2.17
C THR A 128 28.59 14.63 -1.02
N LEU A 129 27.77 14.73 0.02
CA LEU A 129 28.09 15.50 1.22
C LEU A 129 29.33 14.95 1.93
N ASN A 130 29.41 13.63 2.11
CA ASN A 130 30.56 12.98 2.74
C ASN A 130 31.85 13.15 1.91
N ASP A 131 31.75 13.03 0.59
CA ASP A 131 32.89 13.25 -0.32
C ASP A 131 33.37 14.71 -0.27
N ASN A 132 32.44 15.67 -0.20
CA ASN A 132 32.77 17.08 -0.07
C ASN A 132 33.38 17.41 1.29
N LEU A 133 32.90 16.80 2.37
CA LEU A 133 33.50 16.92 3.70
C LEU A 133 34.92 16.35 3.72
N ALA A 134 35.13 15.16 3.15
CA ALA A 134 36.46 14.55 3.07
C ALA A 134 37.44 15.42 2.28
N LYS A 135 36.99 16.01 1.16
CA LYS A 135 37.78 16.97 0.39
C LYS A 135 38.10 18.23 1.20
N ALA A 136 37.11 18.81 1.88
CA ALA A 136 37.30 20.01 2.71
C ALA A 136 38.26 19.75 3.88
N GLU A 137 38.14 18.61 4.56
CA GLU A 137 39.06 18.20 5.63
C GLU A 137 40.48 18.00 5.10
N SER A 138 40.64 17.35 3.94
CA SER A 138 41.96 17.16 3.34
C SER A 138 42.62 18.49 2.96
N ALA A 139 41.86 19.43 2.39
CA ALA A 139 42.34 20.77 2.06
C ALA A 139 42.69 21.58 3.32
N SER A 140 41.86 21.51 4.36
CA SER A 140 42.14 22.14 5.66
C SER A 140 43.40 21.58 6.31
N ARG A 141 43.59 20.25 6.29
CA ARG A 141 44.78 19.58 6.81
C ARG A 141 46.04 20.03 6.07
N ILE A 142 46.00 20.09 4.75
CA ILE A 142 47.11 20.58 3.92
C ILE A 142 47.42 22.05 4.25
N ALA A 143 46.40 22.91 4.37
CA ALA A 143 46.57 24.31 4.73
C ALA A 143 47.21 24.47 6.13
N HIS A 144 46.80 23.66 7.11
CA HIS A 144 47.42 23.65 8.44
C HIS A 144 48.88 23.20 8.42
N ILE A 145 49.23 22.18 7.63
CA ILE A 145 50.62 21.75 7.45
C ILE A 145 51.46 22.89 6.85
N PHE A 146 50.99 23.55 5.79
CA PHE A 146 51.69 24.68 5.19
C PHE A 146 51.85 25.85 6.15
N MET A 147 50.82 26.18 6.94
CA MET A 147 50.90 27.23 7.96
C MET A 147 51.95 26.92 9.02
N PHE A 148 52.05 25.65 9.45
CA PHE A 148 53.05 25.22 10.43
C PHE A 148 54.48 25.32 9.88
N ILE A 149 54.70 24.91 8.61
CA ILE A 149 56.00 25.05 7.93
C ILE A 149 56.39 26.53 7.80
N PHE A 150 55.44 27.39 7.42
CA PHE A 150 55.67 28.83 7.32
C PHE A 150 56.08 29.44 8.68
N LEU A 151 55.41 29.05 9.77
CA LEU A 151 55.74 29.51 11.12
C LEU A 151 57.18 29.14 11.51
N ILE A 152 57.60 27.89 11.26
CA ILE A 152 58.98 27.43 11.53
C ILE A 152 59.97 28.24 10.69
N GLY A 153 59.64 28.51 9.42
CA GLY A 153 60.46 29.34 8.53
C GLY A 153 60.68 30.75 9.07
N CYS A 154 59.65 31.41 9.59
CA CYS A 154 59.76 32.72 10.23
C CYS A 154 60.66 32.70 11.47
N ILE A 155 60.55 31.66 12.31
CA ILE A 155 61.40 31.50 13.50
C ILE A 155 62.87 31.31 13.10
N ALA A 156 63.14 30.48 12.09
CA ALA A 156 64.51 30.28 11.60
C ALA A 156 65.10 31.58 11.02
N LEU A 157 64.31 32.33 10.22
CA LEU A 157 64.75 33.59 9.63
C LEU A 157 65.08 34.63 10.71
N THR A 158 64.21 34.80 11.70
CA THR A 158 64.44 35.74 12.82
C THR A 158 65.67 35.36 13.63
N TYR A 159 65.90 34.06 13.87
CA TYR A 159 67.11 33.58 14.55
C TYR A 159 68.40 33.90 13.77
N VAL A 160 68.41 33.69 12.45
CA VAL A 160 69.55 34.00 11.58
C VAL A 160 69.83 35.50 11.55
N LEU A 161 68.78 36.33 11.41
CA LEU A 161 68.93 37.79 11.45
C LEU A 161 69.46 38.27 12.81
N TYR A 162 68.96 37.70 13.91
CA TYR A 162 69.47 38.01 15.25
C TYR A 162 70.96 37.64 15.42
N GLN A 163 71.37 36.46 14.94
CA GLN A 163 72.78 36.04 14.89
C GLN A 163 73.63 37.04 14.10
N LYS A 164 73.19 37.45 12.91
CA LYS A 164 73.90 38.42 12.05
C LYS A 164 74.05 39.79 12.72
N ILE A 165 72.98 40.31 13.36
CA ILE A 165 73.02 41.59 14.09
C ILE A 165 73.98 41.50 15.29
N LYS A 166 73.98 40.38 16.02
CA LYS A 166 74.91 40.16 17.15
C LYS A 166 76.37 40.12 16.69
N LEU A 167 76.65 39.52 15.53
CA LEU A 167 77.98 39.51 14.92
C LEU A 167 78.41 40.92 14.49
N LEU A 168 77.54 41.68 13.83
CA LEU A 168 77.84 43.05 13.42
C LEU A 168 78.17 43.97 14.62
N LYS A 169 77.41 43.87 15.72
CA LYS A 169 77.71 44.60 16.97
C LYS A 169 79.05 44.21 17.60
N ARG A 170 79.57 43.01 17.35
CA ARG A 170 80.91 42.60 17.82
C ARG A 170 82.02 43.21 16.96
N TYR A 171 81.81 43.32 15.65
CA TYR A 171 82.77 43.97 14.74
C TYR A 171 82.91 45.47 15.06
N GLU A 172 81.80 46.17 15.29
CA GLU A 172 81.80 47.61 15.64
C GLU A 172 82.52 47.90 16.97
N LYS A 173 82.50 46.96 17.93
CA LYS A 173 83.19 47.08 19.22
C LYS A 173 84.70 46.77 19.16
N THR A 174 85.17 46.20 18.05
CA THR A 174 86.59 45.83 17.85
C THR A 174 87.32 46.83 16.94
N SER A 175 86.60 47.79 16.34
CA SER A 175 87.13 48.83 15.46
C SER A 175 87.25 50.21 16.14
N ILE A 176 87.47 50.25 17.46
CA ILE A 176 87.86 51.44 18.23
C ILE A 176 89.25 51.17 18.81
#